data_AF-A0A1M7HW42-F1
#
_entry.id   AF-A0A1M7HW42-F1
#
_cell.length_a   1.000
_cell.length_b   1.000
_cell.length_c   1.000
_cell.angle_alpha   90.00
_cell.angle_beta   90.00
_cell.angle_gamma   90.00
#
_symmetry.space_group_name_H-M   'P 1'
#
loop_
_entity.id
_entity.type
_entity.pdbx_description
1 polymer ?
#
loop_
_entity_poly.entity_id
_entity_poly.type
_entity_poly.pdbx_seq_one_letter_code
_entity_poly.pdbx_strand_id
1 'polypeptide(L)'
;MKYTLYFAALMAFGYLVSSCVSDDLEYENEFEASQTAWTNFKESSGNSYTYTVVFGSWVGFSWETSLTIVDGYVTERHFEYTTLPDDLSEEVPEEELEWTETEAELGSHQMGAEPMTLDEVYAKARDEWLVKRENAVTFFERKNDGMISTCGYVENNCVDDCFIGIKINRIDAL
;
A
#
# COMPACT_ATOMS: atom_id res chain seq x y z
N MET A 1 -55.58 36.42 -22.81
CA MET A 1 -54.43 36.36 -23.74
C MET A 1 -53.75 35.01 -23.57
N LYS A 2 -53.20 34.50 -24.67
CA LYS A 2 -52.93 33.09 -25.02
C LYS A 2 -52.03 32.33 -24.03
N TYR A 3 -52.41 31.08 -23.78
CA TYR A 3 -51.53 30.02 -23.26
C TYR A 3 -50.49 29.65 -24.32
N THR A 4 -49.25 29.40 -23.90
CA THR A 4 -48.30 28.62 -24.71
C THR A 4 -47.45 27.78 -23.78
N LEU A 5 -47.47 26.47 -24.04
CA LEU A 5 -46.86 25.36 -23.34
C LEU A 5 -45.69 24.82 -24.20
N TYR A 6 -44.73 24.16 -23.53
CA TYR A 6 -43.61 23.33 -24.04
C TYR A 6 -42.40 24.12 -24.59
N PHE A 7 -41.13 23.76 -24.28
CA PHE A 7 -40.50 22.46 -24.40
C PHE A 7 -39.32 22.27 -23.43
N ALA A 8 -39.10 21.02 -23.05
CA ALA A 8 -38.07 20.53 -22.15
C ALA A 8 -36.63 20.63 -22.69
N ALA A 9 -35.65 20.73 -21.78
CA ALA A 9 -34.39 20.00 -21.85
C ALA A 9 -33.71 20.01 -20.46
N LEU A 10 -33.84 18.90 -19.74
CA LEU A 10 -32.99 18.50 -18.62
C LEU A 10 -31.52 18.53 -19.08
N MET A 11 -30.69 19.42 -18.53
CA MET A 11 -29.23 19.22 -18.53
C MET A 11 -28.85 18.52 -17.24
N ALA A 12 -29.17 17.22 -17.18
CA ALA A 12 -28.48 16.31 -16.28
C ALA A 12 -27.17 15.89 -16.98
N PHE A 13 -26.15 16.75 -16.90
CA PHE A 13 -24.78 16.30 -17.14
C PHE A 13 -24.30 15.63 -15.85
N GLY A 14 -24.88 14.47 -15.56
CA GLY A 14 -24.26 13.51 -14.66
C GLY A 14 -23.02 13.04 -15.38
N TYR A 15 -21.87 13.61 -15.04
CA TYR A 15 -20.59 13.01 -15.35
C TYR A 15 -20.57 11.66 -14.65
N LEU A 16 -20.96 10.62 -15.39
CA LEU A 16 -20.47 9.28 -15.15
C LEU A 16 -18.96 9.38 -15.37
N VAL A 17 -18.22 9.69 -14.31
CA VAL A 17 -16.86 9.20 -14.18
C VAL A 17 -16.99 7.69 -14.04
N SER A 18 -17.22 7.03 -15.18
CA SER A 18 -16.77 5.68 -15.38
C SER A 18 -15.25 5.77 -15.29
N SER A 19 -14.72 5.69 -14.07
CA SER A 19 -13.33 5.26 -13.91
C SER A 19 -13.25 3.98 -14.70
N CYS A 20 -12.53 3.99 -15.82
CA CYS A 20 -12.10 2.75 -16.45
C CYS A 20 -11.28 2.03 -15.37
N VAL A 21 -11.93 1.16 -14.60
CA VAL A 21 -11.27 -0.02 -14.09
C VAL A 21 -10.69 -0.70 -15.32
N SER A 22 -9.38 -0.80 -15.37
CA SER A 22 -8.72 -1.61 -16.38
C SER A 22 -9.20 -3.05 -16.19
N ASP A 23 -9.88 -3.61 -17.18
CA ASP A 23 -10.30 -5.03 -17.24
C ASP A 23 -9.10 -6.03 -17.25
N ASP A 24 -7.90 -5.57 -16.89
CA ASP A 24 -6.61 -6.26 -17.02
C ASP A 24 -5.86 -6.31 -15.67
N LEU A 25 -6.57 -6.58 -14.56
CA LEU A 25 -5.94 -6.80 -13.26
C LEU A 25 -5.60 -8.29 -13.07
N GLU A 26 -4.34 -8.60 -12.75
CA GLU A 26 -3.97 -9.90 -12.23
C GLU A 26 -4.54 -10.06 -10.81
N TYR A 27 -5.11 -11.23 -10.49
CA TYR A 27 -5.75 -11.51 -9.19
C TYR A 27 -6.98 -10.63 -8.86
N GLU A 28 -7.76 -10.21 -9.85
CA GLU A 28 -8.93 -9.31 -9.66
C GLU A 28 -9.88 -9.78 -8.55
N ASN A 29 -10.35 -11.03 -8.59
CA ASN A 29 -11.30 -11.54 -7.60
C ASN A 29 -10.70 -11.55 -6.18
N GLU A 30 -9.43 -11.95 -6.05
CA GLU A 30 -8.73 -11.96 -4.76
C GLU A 30 -8.49 -10.54 -4.23
N PHE A 31 -8.19 -9.60 -5.13
CA PHE A 31 -8.05 -8.19 -4.81
C PHE A 31 -9.35 -7.57 -4.32
N GLU A 32 -10.48 -7.81 -5.01
CA GLU A 32 -11.80 -7.32 -4.60
C GLU A 32 -12.21 -7.87 -3.21
N ALA A 33 -11.96 -9.16 -2.97
CA ALA A 33 -12.20 -9.78 -1.67
C ALA A 33 -11.34 -9.13 -0.56
N SER A 34 -10.08 -8.84 -0.86
CA SER A 34 -9.16 -8.17 0.06
C SER A 34 -9.55 -6.71 0.31
N GLN A 35 -10.00 -5.99 -0.72
CA GLN A 35 -10.48 -4.61 -0.59
C GLN A 35 -11.74 -4.53 0.27
N THR A 36 -12.61 -5.55 0.16
CA THR A 36 -13.77 -5.68 1.06
C THR A 36 -13.33 -5.92 2.51
N ALA A 37 -12.35 -6.79 2.75
CA ALA A 37 -11.79 -7.03 4.08
C ALA A 37 -11.20 -5.73 4.68
N TRP A 38 -10.41 -4.99 3.89
CA TRP A 38 -9.87 -3.69 4.28
C TRP A 38 -10.97 -2.69 4.64
N THR A 39 -12.01 -2.56 3.80
CA THR A 39 -13.10 -1.61 4.04
C THR A 39 -13.82 -1.90 5.37
N ASN A 40 -14.07 -3.18 5.67
CA ASN A 40 -14.69 -3.58 6.93
C ASN A 40 -13.77 -3.32 8.13
N PHE A 41 -12.49 -3.66 8.01
CA PHE A 41 -11.50 -3.40 9.06
C PHE A 41 -11.38 -1.89 9.35
N LYS A 42 -11.28 -1.08 8.29
CA LYS A 42 -11.24 0.38 8.35
C LYS A 42 -12.43 0.97 9.10
N GLU A 43 -13.65 0.52 8.80
CA GLU A 43 -14.86 0.97 9.52
C GLU A 43 -14.81 0.55 11.00
N SER A 44 -14.43 -0.71 11.28
CA SER A 44 -14.40 -1.25 12.65
C SER A 44 -13.32 -0.64 13.55
N SER A 45 -12.21 -0.17 12.97
CA SER A 45 -11.08 0.43 13.67
C SER A 45 -11.16 1.95 13.77
N GLY A 46 -12.24 2.57 13.25
CA GLY A 46 -12.29 4.02 13.15
C GLY A 46 -11.17 4.60 12.29
N ASN A 47 -10.71 3.83 11.28
CA ASN A 47 -9.58 4.16 10.42
C ASN A 47 -8.27 4.44 11.18
N SER A 48 -8.11 3.81 12.35
CA SER A 48 -6.95 3.95 13.24
C SER A 48 -6.31 2.59 13.50
N TYR A 49 -5.08 2.40 13.05
CA TYR A 49 -4.41 1.10 13.00
C TYR A 49 -2.90 1.24 12.92
N THR A 50 -2.18 0.16 13.19
CA THR A 50 -0.79 0.00 12.80
C THR A 50 -0.66 -1.06 11.72
N TYR A 51 0.35 -0.94 10.87
CA TYR A 51 0.78 -2.05 10.02
C TYR A 51 2.29 -2.09 9.84
N THR A 52 2.83 -3.29 9.71
CA THR A 52 4.28 -3.54 9.62
C THR A 52 4.65 -4.06 8.24
N VAL A 53 5.43 -3.27 7.51
CA VAL A 53 6.06 -3.66 6.25
C VAL A 53 7.39 -4.33 6.53
N VAL A 54 7.70 -5.39 5.80
CA VAL A 54 8.96 -6.12 5.94
C VAL A 54 9.71 -6.18 4.62
N PHE A 55 11.03 -6.17 4.71
CA PHE A 55 11.94 -6.38 3.60
C PHE A 55 13.07 -7.30 4.02
N GLY A 56 13.50 -8.15 3.10
CA GLY A 56 14.68 -8.99 3.26
C GLY A 56 15.48 -8.96 1.97
N SER A 57 16.78 -8.69 2.10
CA SER A 57 17.72 -8.67 0.99
C SER A 57 18.36 -10.04 0.79
N TRP A 58 18.68 -10.36 -0.46
CA TRP A 58 19.57 -11.47 -0.80
C TRP A 58 20.94 -11.39 -0.10
N VAL A 59 21.47 -10.19 0.14
CA VAL A 59 22.77 -10.02 0.84
C VAL A 59 22.70 -10.29 2.34
N GLY A 60 21.51 -10.61 2.87
CA GLY A 60 21.35 -11.20 4.20
C GLY A 60 20.89 -10.24 5.30
N PHE A 61 20.69 -8.95 5.00
CA PHE A 61 20.01 -8.04 5.94
C PHE A 61 18.49 -8.05 5.75
N SER A 62 17.77 -7.70 6.79
CA SER A 62 16.33 -7.45 6.76
C SER A 62 15.95 -6.30 7.67
N TRP A 63 14.85 -5.65 7.37
CA TRP A 63 14.28 -4.58 8.18
C TRP A 63 12.76 -4.68 8.22
N GLU A 64 12.19 -4.02 9.21
CA GLU A 64 10.77 -3.74 9.23
C GLU A 64 10.48 -2.26 9.42
N THR A 65 9.31 -1.83 8.97
CA THR A 65 8.79 -0.49 9.19
C THR A 65 7.36 -0.59 9.65
N SER A 66 7.10 -0.16 10.87
CA SER A 66 5.76 -0.05 11.44
C SER A 66 5.23 1.36 11.25
N LEU A 67 4.03 1.47 10.67
CA LEU A 67 3.35 2.74 10.47
C LEU A 67 2.13 2.82 11.36
N THR A 68 1.97 3.94 12.06
CA THR A 68 0.82 4.22 12.91
C THR A 68 -0.08 5.24 12.23
N ILE A 69 -1.33 4.84 12.00
CA ILE A 69 -2.35 5.64 11.33
C ILE A 69 -3.42 5.97 12.36
N VAL A 70 -3.74 7.25 12.50
CA VAL A 70 -4.81 7.74 13.38
C VAL A 70 -5.78 8.57 12.55
N ASP A 71 -7.05 8.22 12.61
CA ASP A 71 -8.14 8.86 11.85
C ASP A 71 -7.85 8.97 10.34
N GLY A 72 -7.11 7.99 9.79
CA GLY A 72 -6.71 7.97 8.38
C GLY A 72 -5.47 8.77 8.00
N TYR A 73 -4.74 9.32 8.97
CA TYR A 73 -3.49 10.02 8.73
C TYR A 73 -2.31 9.23 9.31
N VAL A 74 -1.22 9.09 8.54
CA VAL A 74 0.03 8.58 9.09
C VAL A 74 0.54 9.58 10.13
N THR A 75 0.77 9.10 11.35
CA THR A 75 1.20 9.92 12.50
C THR A 75 2.60 9.56 12.98
N GLU A 76 2.99 8.30 12.78
CA GLU A 76 4.30 7.78 13.16
C GLU A 76 4.76 6.74 12.13
N ARG A 77 6.08 6.70 11.92
CA ARG A 77 6.77 5.67 11.15
C ARG A 77 8.00 5.25 11.93
N HIS A 78 8.03 4.01 12.35
CA HIS A 78 9.14 3.42 13.10
C HIS A 78 9.84 2.37 12.24
N PHE A 79 11.16 2.45 12.16
CA PHE A 79 11.99 1.56 11.37
C PHE A 79 13.02 0.88 12.28
N GLU A 80 13.29 -0.39 12.01
CA GLU A 80 14.42 -1.10 12.60
C GLU A 80 14.99 -2.16 11.64
N TYR A 81 16.30 -2.40 11.72
CA TYR A 81 16.89 -3.61 11.16
C TYR A 81 16.58 -4.82 12.05
N THR A 82 15.95 -5.85 11.49
CA THR A 82 15.66 -7.11 12.20
C THR A 82 16.78 -8.13 12.04
N THR A 83 17.61 -7.98 11.02
CA THR A 83 18.85 -8.75 10.83
C THR A 83 19.83 -7.87 10.08
N LEU A 84 21.05 -7.74 10.61
CA LEU A 84 22.14 -7.03 9.96
C LEU A 84 23.44 -7.82 10.18
N PRO A 85 24.06 -8.37 9.13
CA PRO A 85 25.36 -9.03 9.22
C PRO A 85 26.43 -8.12 9.85
N ASP A 86 27.36 -8.71 10.61
CA ASP A 86 28.41 -7.97 11.34
C ASP A 86 29.27 -7.09 10.41
N ASP A 87 29.53 -7.55 9.19
CA ASP A 87 30.29 -6.80 8.19
C ASP A 87 29.56 -5.56 7.67
N LEU A 88 28.23 -5.57 7.67
CA LEU A 88 27.41 -4.41 7.29
C LEU A 88 27.10 -3.50 8.49
N SER A 89 26.98 -4.06 9.70
CA SER A 89 26.63 -3.28 10.88
C SER A 89 27.71 -2.27 11.27
N GLU A 90 28.99 -2.56 10.99
CA GLU A 90 30.10 -1.62 11.20
C GLU A 90 30.04 -0.39 10.26
N GLU A 91 29.32 -0.46 9.15
CA GLU A 91 29.21 0.61 8.15
C GLU A 91 27.97 1.51 8.35
N VAL A 92 27.00 1.07 9.15
CA VAL A 92 25.74 1.79 9.40
C VAL A 92 25.86 2.59 10.70
N PRO A 93 25.63 3.93 10.68
CA PRO A 93 25.58 4.73 11.91
C PRO A 93 24.53 4.20 12.89
N GLU A 94 24.79 4.31 14.20
CA GLU A 94 23.90 3.78 15.24
C GLU A 94 22.49 4.40 15.15
N GLU A 95 22.39 5.67 14.80
CA GLU A 95 21.13 6.40 14.58
C GLU A 95 20.33 5.93 13.36
N GLU A 96 20.96 5.20 12.42
CA GLU A 96 20.31 4.64 11.23
C GLU A 96 19.89 3.18 11.43
N LEU A 97 20.30 2.54 12.54
CA LEU A 97 19.92 1.16 12.85
C LEU A 97 18.44 1.04 13.24
N GLU A 98 17.94 2.04 13.95
CA GLU A 98 16.57 2.13 14.45
C GLU A 98 16.22 3.60 14.63
N TRP A 99 15.06 4.02 14.13
CA TRP A 99 14.58 5.38 14.29
C TRP A 99 13.05 5.47 14.23
N THR A 100 12.54 6.61 14.68
CA THR A 100 11.12 6.94 14.61
C THR A 100 10.94 8.33 14.04
N GLU A 101 10.04 8.46 13.07
CA GLU A 101 9.57 9.72 12.53
C GLU A 101 8.18 10.03 13.06
N THR A 102 7.96 11.29 13.48
CA THR A 102 6.64 11.78 13.89
C THR A 102 6.29 13.07 13.15
N GLU A 103 5.00 13.28 12.90
CA GLU A 103 4.45 14.53 12.36
C GLU A 103 5.26 15.16 11.20
N ALA A 104 6.10 16.16 11.50
CA ALA A 104 6.87 16.93 10.54
C ALA A 104 8.09 16.17 9.96
N GLU A 105 8.47 15.06 10.57
CA GLU A 105 9.63 14.24 10.19
C GLU A 105 9.25 13.09 9.26
N LEU A 106 7.95 12.85 9.01
CA LEU A 106 7.48 11.75 8.18
C LEU A 106 8.10 11.81 6.78
N GLY A 107 8.82 10.74 6.42
CA GLY A 107 9.50 10.59 5.14
C GLY A 107 10.86 11.33 5.04
N SER A 108 11.46 11.71 6.17
CA SER A 108 12.78 12.36 6.20
C SER A 108 13.96 11.37 6.05
N HIS A 109 13.79 10.13 6.49
CA HIS A 109 14.73 9.02 6.33
C HIS A 109 14.44 8.25 5.04
N GLN A 110 15.53 7.86 4.35
CA GLN A 110 15.47 7.16 3.07
C GLN A 110 15.15 5.67 3.20
N MET A 111 15.58 5.04 4.29
CA MET A 111 15.36 3.62 4.52
C MET A 111 13.93 3.34 5.01
N GLY A 112 13.50 2.07 4.91
CA GLY A 112 12.18 1.63 5.34
C GLY A 112 11.07 1.89 4.32
N ALA A 113 9.86 1.44 4.65
CA ALA A 113 8.69 1.59 3.77
C ALA A 113 8.19 3.04 3.76
N GLU A 114 7.77 3.59 2.62
CA GLU A 114 7.22 4.96 2.53
C GLU A 114 6.03 5.19 3.49
N PRO A 115 5.83 6.42 4.01
CA PRO A 115 4.73 6.78 4.91
C PRO A 115 3.37 6.81 4.20
N MET A 116 2.85 5.63 3.86
CA MET A 116 1.56 5.45 3.19
C MET A 116 0.48 4.94 4.17
N THR A 117 -0.77 5.21 3.84
CA THR A 117 -1.95 4.56 4.44
C THR A 117 -2.30 3.28 3.69
N LEU A 118 -3.11 2.41 4.28
CA LEU A 118 -3.65 1.27 3.56
C LEU A 118 -4.55 1.68 2.38
N ASP A 119 -5.25 2.83 2.43
CA ASP A 119 -5.98 3.33 1.26
C ASP A 119 -5.05 3.57 0.06
N GLU A 120 -3.88 4.18 0.30
CA GLU A 120 -2.86 4.42 -0.74
C GLU A 120 -2.23 3.11 -1.22
N VAL A 121 -1.98 2.17 -0.31
CA VAL A 121 -1.53 0.81 -0.65
C VAL A 121 -2.53 0.11 -1.58
N TYR A 122 -3.83 0.14 -1.27
CA TYR A 122 -4.86 -0.47 -2.12
C TYR A 122 -5.04 0.27 -3.45
N ALA A 123 -4.85 1.59 -3.48
CA ALA A 123 -4.83 2.36 -4.72
C ALA A 123 -3.65 1.94 -5.61
N LYS A 124 -2.42 1.88 -5.06
CA LYS A 124 -1.24 1.39 -5.78
C LYS A 124 -1.37 -0.05 -6.23
N ALA A 125 -1.96 -0.92 -5.41
CA ALA A 125 -2.24 -2.30 -5.78
C ALA A 125 -3.09 -2.37 -7.06
N ARG A 126 -4.18 -1.61 -7.11
CA ARG A 126 -5.09 -1.57 -8.26
C ARG A 126 -4.46 -0.90 -9.49
N ASP A 127 -3.90 0.29 -9.30
CA ASP A 127 -3.56 1.20 -10.40
C ASP A 127 -2.15 0.96 -10.94
N GLU A 128 -1.30 0.27 -10.16
CA GLU A 128 0.10 0.02 -10.51
C GLU A 128 0.43 -1.46 -10.36
N TRP A 129 0.44 -2.03 -9.15
CA TRP A 129 1.16 -3.28 -8.90
C TRP A 129 0.50 -4.53 -9.50
N LEU A 130 -0.82 -4.59 -9.56
CA LEU A 130 -1.55 -5.74 -10.09
C LEU A 130 -1.96 -5.59 -11.56
N VAL A 131 -1.66 -4.46 -12.19
CA VAL A 131 -1.87 -4.29 -13.63
C VAL A 131 -1.11 -5.35 -14.40
N LYS A 132 -1.78 -6.03 -15.34
CA LYS A 132 -1.19 -7.10 -16.14
C LYS A 132 -0.03 -6.60 -16.99
N ARG A 133 1.05 -7.38 -17.00
CA ARG A 133 2.31 -7.07 -17.69
C ARG A 133 2.85 -8.32 -18.38
N GLU A 134 3.32 -8.20 -19.62
CA GLU A 134 3.93 -9.34 -20.34
C GLU A 134 5.31 -9.72 -19.77
N ASN A 135 6.05 -8.75 -19.24
CA ASN A 135 7.44 -8.92 -18.82
C ASN A 135 7.63 -8.89 -17.29
N ALA A 136 6.63 -9.34 -16.54
CA ALA A 136 6.71 -9.44 -15.10
C ALA A 136 5.92 -10.62 -14.56
N VAL A 137 6.30 -11.08 -13.38
CA VAL A 137 5.52 -12.02 -12.56
C VAL A 137 4.87 -11.23 -11.44
N THR A 138 3.54 -11.22 -11.40
CA THR A 138 2.75 -10.55 -10.36
C THR A 138 2.51 -11.50 -9.18
N PHE A 139 2.48 -10.95 -7.97
CA PHE A 139 2.25 -11.66 -6.72
C PHE A 139 1.15 -10.98 -5.91
N PHE A 140 0.21 -11.79 -5.40
CA PHE A 140 -0.82 -11.33 -4.51
C PHE A 140 -1.13 -12.37 -3.42
N GLU A 141 -1.16 -11.94 -2.16
CA GLU A 141 -1.56 -12.75 -1.01
C GLU A 141 -2.44 -11.93 -0.05
N ARG A 142 -3.42 -12.61 0.58
CA ARG A 142 -4.38 -12.02 1.53
C ARG A 142 -4.45 -12.74 2.88
N LYS A 143 -3.41 -12.60 3.71
CA LYS A 143 -3.35 -13.25 5.04
C LYS A 143 -4.03 -12.43 6.13
N ASN A 144 -3.57 -11.20 6.37
CA ASN A 144 -3.95 -10.26 7.46
C ASN A 144 -5.47 -10.09 7.63
N ASP A 145 -6.15 -11.09 8.20
CA ASP A 145 -7.61 -11.25 8.19
C ASP A 145 -8.26 -11.02 6.81
N GLY A 146 -7.57 -11.47 5.78
CA GLY A 146 -7.99 -11.30 4.39
C GLY A 146 -7.59 -9.98 3.74
N MET A 147 -6.88 -9.09 4.43
CA MET A 147 -6.23 -7.91 3.84
C MET A 147 -4.89 -8.27 3.18
N ILE A 148 -4.33 -7.35 2.39
CA ILE A 148 -3.06 -7.53 1.67
C ILE A 148 -1.94 -7.94 2.64
N SER A 149 -1.24 -9.02 2.30
CA SER A 149 0.04 -9.40 2.93
C SER A 149 1.21 -9.39 1.96
N THR A 150 0.97 -9.67 0.68
CA THR A 150 1.95 -9.47 -0.40
C THR A 150 1.20 -8.90 -1.59
N CYS A 151 1.68 -7.81 -2.19
CA CYS A 151 1.13 -7.27 -3.42
C CYS A 151 2.25 -6.57 -4.20
N GLY A 152 2.52 -7.01 -5.42
CA GLY A 152 3.65 -6.49 -6.19
C GLY A 152 3.98 -7.34 -7.38
N TYR A 153 5.07 -7.02 -8.05
CA TYR A 153 5.59 -7.80 -9.17
C TYR A 153 7.11 -7.80 -9.19
N VAL A 154 7.66 -8.72 -9.97
CA VAL A 154 9.08 -8.79 -10.32
C VAL A 154 9.19 -8.77 -11.83
N GLU A 155 9.99 -7.85 -12.38
CA GLU A 155 10.29 -7.83 -13.81
C GLU A 155 11.15 -9.03 -14.22
N ASN A 156 10.95 -9.52 -15.44
CA ASN A 156 11.74 -10.60 -16.00
C ASN A 156 13.23 -10.18 -16.09
N ASN A 157 14.14 -11.11 -15.78
CA ASN A 157 15.60 -10.88 -15.69
C ASN A 157 16.04 -9.99 -14.53
N CYS A 158 15.21 -9.84 -13.50
CA CYS A 158 15.68 -9.39 -12.21
C CYS A 158 16.85 -10.27 -11.72
N VAL A 159 17.86 -9.62 -11.15
CA VAL A 159 19.02 -10.27 -10.53
C VAL A 159 18.77 -10.38 -9.02
N ASP A 160 18.80 -9.26 -8.31
CA ASP A 160 18.70 -9.21 -6.84
C ASP A 160 17.70 -8.13 -6.39
N ASP A 161 16.97 -8.40 -5.30
CA ASP A 161 16.14 -7.45 -4.51
C ASP A 161 15.20 -6.52 -5.29
N CYS A 162 14.64 -7.01 -6.39
CA CYS A 162 13.87 -6.24 -7.37
C CYS A 162 12.35 -6.26 -7.16
N PHE A 163 11.85 -6.76 -6.04
CA PHE A 163 10.40 -6.84 -5.82
C PHE A 163 9.83 -5.42 -5.74
N ILE A 164 8.93 -5.08 -6.67
CA ILE A 164 8.24 -3.80 -6.71
C ILE A 164 6.85 -4.01 -6.13
N GLY A 165 6.62 -3.47 -4.93
CA GLY A 165 5.35 -3.59 -4.24
C GLY A 165 5.54 -3.55 -2.74
N ILE A 166 4.68 -4.26 -2.02
CA ILE A 166 4.66 -4.26 -0.55
C ILE A 166 4.51 -5.69 0.01
N LYS A 167 5.16 -5.93 1.14
CA LYS A 167 4.95 -7.11 1.98
C LYS A 167 4.57 -6.66 3.38
N ILE A 168 3.34 -6.93 3.78
CA ILE A 168 2.77 -6.54 5.07
C ILE A 168 2.70 -7.78 5.95
N ASN A 169 3.49 -7.78 7.02
CA ASN A 169 3.56 -8.89 7.96
C ASN A 169 2.41 -8.88 8.97
N ARG A 170 1.95 -7.69 9.37
CA ARG A 170 0.92 -7.52 10.40
C ARG A 170 0.10 -6.25 10.18
N ILE A 171 -1.19 -6.30 10.53
CA ILE A 171 -2.11 -5.16 10.59
C ILE A 171 -2.94 -5.31 11.86
N ASP A 172 -2.91 -4.30 12.74
CA ASP A 172 -3.61 -4.33 14.03
C ASP A 172 -4.39 -3.01 14.23
N ALA A 173 -5.61 -3.09 14.76
CA ALA A 173 -6.35 -1.89 15.17
C ALA A 173 -5.68 -1.24 16.42
N LEU A 174 -5.79 0.08 16.53
CA LEU A 174 -5.30 0.84 17.71
C LEU A 174 -6.25 0.76 18.92
#